data_AF-Q93117-F1
#
_entry.id   AF-Q93117-F1
#
_cell.length_a   1.000
_cell.length_b   1.000
_cell.length_c   1.000
_cell.angle_alpha   90.00
_cell.angle_beta   90.00
_cell.angle_gamma   90.00
#
_symmetry.space_group_name_H-M   'P 1'
#
loop_
_entity.id
_entity.type
_entity.pdbx_description
1 polymer ?
#
loop_
_entity_poly.entity_id
_entity_poly.type
_entity_poly.pdbx_seq_one_letter_code
_entity_poly.pdbx_strand_id
1 'polypeptide(L)'
;VFPPGALTKKIKVGLQAHVIPAELTAKLLGNCVRVSPVITIEPRRRKFHKPITLTIPVPQAANKGMINQYGGEQPTLRLLCSIAGGTSESQWEDVTGSTPLTFVNDTVSFTTTVSARFWLMDCRNIGAVPKMATELYEESLFVPYITNFIIYSKRMDVLEATLRVLCMTDGKEGMHTLERQG
;
A
#
# COMPACT_ATOMS: atom_id res chain seq x y z
N VAL A 1 -17.45 -5.94 -9.40
CA VAL A 1 -18.72 -6.08 -10.14
C VAL A 1 -19.89 -5.81 -9.18
N PHE A 2 -20.78 -4.89 -9.55
CA PHE A 2 -22.00 -4.59 -8.80
C PHE A 2 -23.18 -5.34 -9.42
N PRO A 3 -23.79 -6.32 -8.73
CA PRO A 3 -24.96 -6.99 -9.28
C PRO A 3 -26.21 -6.08 -9.25
N PRO A 4 -27.24 -6.39 -10.06
CA PRO A 4 -28.52 -5.68 -10.02
C PRO A 4 -29.14 -5.65 -8.61
N GLY A 5 -29.45 -4.44 -8.15
CA GLY A 5 -30.00 -4.21 -6.80
C GLY A 5 -28.96 -4.12 -5.68
N ALA A 6 -27.66 -4.11 -5.97
CA ALA A 6 -26.64 -3.81 -4.96
C ALA A 6 -26.73 -2.37 -4.44
N LEU A 7 -27.24 -1.45 -5.27
CA LEU A 7 -27.45 -0.04 -5.00
C LEU A 7 -28.91 0.34 -5.30
N THR A 8 -29.50 1.18 -4.45
CA THR A 8 -30.87 1.70 -4.61
C THR A 8 -30.92 3.06 -5.30
N LYS A 9 -29.79 3.77 -5.32
CA LYS A 9 -29.63 5.08 -5.98
C LYS A 9 -28.41 5.05 -6.88
N LYS A 10 -28.44 5.88 -7.93
CA LYS A 10 -27.27 6.14 -8.76
C LYS A 10 -26.26 6.96 -7.96
N ILE A 11 -25.09 6.40 -7.70
CA ILE A 11 -23.99 7.05 -6.97
C ILE A 11 -22.69 6.96 -7.77
N LYS A 12 -21.75 7.86 -7.48
CA LYS A 12 -20.37 7.73 -7.95
C LYS A 12 -19.62 6.81 -6.99
N VAL A 13 -18.97 5.79 -7.53
CA VAL A 13 -18.09 4.88 -6.79
C VAL A 13 -16.69 5.00 -7.38
N GLY A 14 -15.69 5.13 -6.51
CA GLY A 14 -14.27 5.11 -6.88
C GLY A 14 -13.66 3.74 -6.58
N LEU A 15 -12.72 3.30 -7.43
CA LEU A 15 -11.87 2.15 -7.19
C LEU A 15 -10.42 2.62 -7.30
N GLN A 16 -9.64 2.40 -6.25
CA GLN A 16 -8.21 2.71 -6.22
C GLN A 16 -7.42 1.43 -6.05
N ALA A 17 -6.27 1.34 -6.71
CA ALA A 17 -5.30 0.26 -6.55
C ALA A 17 -3.95 0.89 -6.18
N HIS A 18 -3.54 0.75 -4.92
CA HIS A 18 -2.25 1.21 -4.43
C HIS A 18 -1.25 0.06 -4.49
N VAL A 19 -0.28 0.15 -5.39
CA VAL A 19 0.74 -0.89 -5.58
C VAL A 19 1.88 -0.64 -4.60
N ILE A 20 2.19 -1.63 -3.76
CA ILE A 20 3.31 -1.56 -2.83
C ILE A 20 4.55 -2.14 -3.53
N PRO A 21 5.68 -1.39 -3.58
CA PRO A 21 6.90 -1.89 -4.19
C PRO A 21 7.40 -3.18 -3.52
N ALA A 22 7.89 -4.12 -4.33
CA ALA A 22 8.42 -5.38 -3.82
C ALA A 22 9.67 -5.16 -2.96
N GLU A 23 10.50 -4.17 -3.33
CA GLU A 23 11.70 -3.76 -2.60
C GLU A 23 11.36 -3.24 -1.20
N LEU A 24 10.26 -2.48 -1.07
CA LEU A 24 9.78 -1.99 0.22
C LEU A 24 9.30 -3.14 1.10
N THR A 25 8.54 -4.06 0.52
CA THR A 25 8.06 -5.27 1.21
C THR A 25 9.24 -6.12 1.70
N ALA A 26 10.22 -6.36 0.84
CA ALA A 26 11.42 -7.12 1.16
C ALA A 26 12.27 -6.43 2.24
N LYS A 27 12.40 -5.09 2.19
CA LYS A 27 13.14 -4.31 3.18
C LYS A 27 12.53 -4.41 4.58
N LEU A 28 11.21 -4.36 4.71
CA LEU A 28 10.53 -4.37 6.01
C LEU A 28 10.25 -5.78 6.53
N LEU A 29 9.79 -6.68 5.65
CA LEU A 29 9.21 -7.97 6.03
C LEU A 29 10.01 -9.17 5.51
N GLY A 30 11.08 -8.94 4.74
CA GLY A 30 11.90 -9.98 4.12
C GLY A 30 11.30 -10.56 2.83
N ASN A 31 12.07 -11.41 2.15
CA ASN A 31 11.73 -11.95 0.82
C ASN A 31 10.63 -13.03 0.83
N CYS A 32 10.18 -13.45 2.02
CA CYS A 32 9.16 -14.49 2.18
C CYS A 32 7.74 -13.94 2.26
N VAL A 33 7.58 -12.62 2.36
CA VAL A 33 6.26 -11.96 2.38
C VAL A 33 5.99 -11.36 1.02
N ARG A 34 4.78 -11.59 0.51
CA ARG A 34 4.32 -11.04 -0.76
C ARG A 34 2.97 -10.41 -0.58
N VAL A 35 2.72 -9.33 -1.31
CA VAL A 35 1.49 -8.56 -1.19
C VAL A 35 0.89 -8.26 -2.57
N SER A 36 -0.44 -8.22 -2.65
CA SER A 36 -1.13 -7.68 -3.82
C SER A 36 -1.14 -6.14 -3.76
N PRO A 37 -1.68 -5.44 -4.77
CA PRO A 37 -2.12 -4.06 -4.59
C PRO A 37 -3.19 -3.98 -3.49
N VAL A 38 -3.21 -2.87 -2.76
CA VAL A 38 -4.31 -2.53 -1.85
C VAL A 38 -5.46 -1.95 -2.68
N ILE A 39 -6.61 -2.62 -2.67
CA ILE A 39 -7.80 -2.22 -3.40
C ILE A 39 -8.73 -1.45 -2.47
N THR A 40 -9.00 -0.17 -2.78
CA THR A 40 -9.91 0.68 -1.98
C THR A 40 -11.16 1.00 -2.79
N ILE A 41 -12.33 0.81 -2.18
CA ILE A 41 -13.62 1.23 -2.74
C ILE A 41 -14.11 2.48 -2.00
N GLU A 42 -14.28 3.57 -2.74
CA GLU A 42 -14.76 4.84 -2.21
C GLU A 42 -16.22 5.12 -2.64
N PRO A 43 -17.07 5.72 -1.79
CA PRO A 43 -16.78 6.10 -0.40
C PRO A 43 -16.70 4.89 0.52
N ARG A 44 -15.66 4.81 1.36
CA ARG A 44 -15.48 3.75 2.36
C ARG A 44 -16.59 3.74 3.42
N ARG A 45 -16.72 2.62 4.14
CA ARG A 45 -17.64 2.40 5.28
C ARG A 45 -19.11 2.52 4.90
N ARG A 46 -19.47 2.11 3.68
CA ARG A 46 -20.86 1.96 3.21
C ARG A 46 -21.22 0.51 3.01
N LYS A 47 -22.47 0.16 3.34
CA LYS A 47 -23.04 -1.17 3.12
C LYS A 47 -23.80 -1.20 1.79
N PHE A 48 -23.62 -2.28 1.03
CA PHE A 48 -24.38 -2.59 -0.16
C PHE A 48 -25.59 -3.47 0.18
N HIS A 49 -26.67 -3.33 -0.59
CA HIS A 49 -27.88 -4.11 -0.39
C HIS A 49 -27.72 -5.57 -0.83
N LYS A 50 -26.78 -5.82 -1.74
CA LYS A 50 -26.35 -7.15 -2.17
C LYS A 50 -24.82 -7.21 -2.18
N PRO A 51 -24.22 -8.38 -1.94
CA PRO A 51 -22.78 -8.54 -2.05
C PRO A 51 -22.28 -8.16 -3.44
N ILE A 52 -21.17 -7.43 -3.50
CA ILE A 52 -20.44 -7.13 -4.73
C ILE A 52 -19.29 -8.12 -4.89
N THR A 53 -18.86 -8.39 -6.12
CA THR A 53 -17.70 -9.24 -6.38
C THR A 53 -16.47 -8.38 -6.59
N LEU A 54 -15.38 -8.68 -5.86
CA LEU A 54 -14.05 -8.13 -6.10
C LEU A 54 -13.16 -9.18 -6.72
N THR A 55 -12.17 -8.74 -7.49
CA THR A 55 -11.17 -9.61 -8.09
C THR A 55 -9.83 -8.90 -8.01
N ILE A 56 -8.86 -9.53 -7.37
CA ILE A 56 -7.55 -8.97 -7.05
C ILE A 56 -6.49 -9.95 -7.56
N PRO A 57 -5.40 -9.49 -8.21
CA PRO A 57 -4.30 -10.37 -8.57
C PRO A 57 -3.68 -10.99 -7.32
N VAL A 58 -3.27 -12.24 -7.41
CA VAL A 58 -2.53 -12.90 -6.32
C VAL A 58 -1.19 -12.20 -6.08
N PRO A 59 -0.67 -12.18 -4.84
CA PRO A 59 0.68 -11.69 -4.57
C PRO A 59 1.73 -12.43 -5.39
N GLN A 60 2.53 -11.69 -6.17
CA GLN A 60 3.60 -12.26 -6.98
C GLN A 60 4.95 -12.21 -6.26
N ALA A 61 5.83 -13.17 -6.53
CA ALA A 61 7.21 -13.11 -6.07
C ALA A 61 7.98 -12.03 -6.84
N ALA A 62 8.98 -11.40 -6.20
CA ALA A 62 9.86 -10.43 -6.86
C ALA A 62 10.56 -11.00 -8.11
N ASN A 63 10.79 -12.32 -8.14
CA ASN A 63 11.31 -13.02 -9.30
C ASN A 63 10.17 -13.42 -10.25
N LYS A 64 9.99 -12.65 -11.34
CA LYS A 64 9.11 -12.97 -12.47
C LYS A 64 9.49 -14.34 -13.05
N GLY A 65 8.78 -15.39 -12.67
CA GLY A 65 9.02 -16.76 -13.16
C GLY A 65 8.54 -17.86 -12.21
N MET A 66 8.47 -17.58 -10.91
CA MET A 66 7.76 -18.46 -9.96
C MET A 66 6.29 -18.04 -9.88
N ILE A 67 5.44 -18.64 -10.72
CA ILE A 67 4.00 -18.63 -10.50
C ILE A 67 3.75 -19.48 -9.26
N ASN A 68 3.25 -18.87 -8.19
CA ASN A 68 2.71 -19.65 -7.08
C ASN A 68 1.48 -20.38 -7.61
N GLN A 69 1.54 -21.70 -7.70
CA GLN A 69 0.36 -22.49 -7.99
C GLN A 69 -0.54 -22.46 -6.75
N TYR A 70 -1.51 -21.55 -6.78
CA TYR A 70 -2.57 -21.47 -5.80
C TYR A 70 -3.60 -22.56 -6.11
N GLY A 71 -3.44 -23.76 -5.53
CA GLY A 71 -4.36 -24.89 -5.66
C GLY A 71 -4.37 -25.76 -4.38
N GLY A 72 -5.56 -26.02 -3.82
CA GLY A 72 -5.74 -26.77 -2.56
C GLY A 72 -6.05 -25.88 -1.33
N GLU A 73 -5.85 -26.42 -0.11
CA GLU A 73 -5.83 -25.62 1.13
C GLU A 73 -4.63 -24.68 1.09
N GLN A 74 -4.88 -23.37 1.17
CA GLN A 74 -3.84 -22.34 1.11
C GLN A 74 -3.58 -21.77 2.49
N PRO A 75 -2.68 -22.36 3.29
CA PRO A 75 -2.48 -21.92 4.67
C PRO A 75 -1.93 -20.49 4.77
N THR A 76 -1.16 -20.02 3.77
CA THR A 76 -0.37 -18.78 3.91
C THR A 76 -1.00 -17.53 3.30
N LEU A 77 -1.97 -17.66 2.38
CA LEU A 77 -2.62 -16.51 1.75
C LEU A 77 -3.74 -15.99 2.63
N ARG A 78 -3.66 -14.72 3.02
CA ARG A 78 -4.63 -14.04 3.88
C ARG A 78 -5.29 -12.88 3.15
N LEU A 79 -6.62 -12.80 3.26
CA LEU A 79 -7.40 -11.63 2.86
C LEU A 79 -7.57 -10.70 4.05
N LEU A 80 -7.06 -9.49 3.90
CA LEU A 80 -7.19 -8.42 4.89
C LEU A 80 -8.24 -7.40 4.46
N CYS A 81 -8.94 -6.86 5.45
CA CYS A 81 -9.96 -5.83 5.29
C CYS A 81 -9.67 -4.67 6.24
N SER A 82 -9.85 -3.43 5.77
CA SER A 82 -9.91 -2.26 6.64
C SER A 82 -11.14 -1.41 6.35
N ILE A 83 -12.05 -1.36 7.32
CA ILE A 83 -13.31 -0.59 7.24
C ILE A 83 -13.19 0.87 7.70
N ALA A 84 -11.99 1.28 8.12
CA ALA A 84 -11.72 2.64 8.56
C ALA A 84 -12.13 3.64 7.46
N GLY A 85 -12.87 4.68 7.84
CA GLY A 85 -13.42 5.69 6.93
C GLY A 85 -12.83 7.07 7.19
N GLY A 86 -12.99 7.98 6.23
CA GLY A 86 -12.50 9.36 6.38
C GLY A 86 -10.98 9.42 6.58
N THR A 87 -10.56 10.21 7.57
CA THR A 87 -9.15 10.46 7.95
C THR A 87 -8.63 9.48 9.01
N SER A 88 -9.44 8.53 9.48
CA SER A 88 -8.98 7.51 10.41
C SER A 88 -7.94 6.60 9.75
N GLU A 89 -6.93 6.24 10.54
CA GLU A 89 -5.87 5.29 10.15
C GLU A 89 -6.46 3.93 9.78
N SER A 90 -5.74 3.19 8.94
CA SER A 90 -6.19 1.86 8.51
C SER A 90 -5.95 0.85 9.62
N GLN A 91 -6.98 0.12 10.00
CA GLN A 91 -6.90 -1.03 10.88
C GLN A 91 -7.15 -2.29 10.05
N TRP A 92 -6.16 -3.17 9.98
CA TRP A 92 -6.23 -4.38 9.17
C TRP A 92 -6.75 -5.55 9.99
N GLU A 93 -7.80 -6.20 9.49
CA GLU A 93 -8.36 -7.41 10.06
C GLU A 93 -8.26 -8.55 9.04
N ASP A 94 -7.91 -9.73 9.53
CA ASP A 94 -7.89 -10.95 8.73
C ASP A 94 -9.30 -11.54 8.64
N VAL A 95 -9.87 -11.49 7.43
CA VAL A 95 -11.23 -11.94 7.12
C VAL A 95 -11.25 -13.22 6.29
N THR A 96 -10.10 -13.90 6.16
CA THR A 96 -9.95 -15.10 5.33
C THR A 96 -10.91 -16.20 5.75
N GLY A 97 -11.10 -16.40 7.06
CA GLY A 97 -11.96 -17.47 7.60
C GLY A 97 -13.47 -17.25 7.37
N SER A 98 -13.90 -16.01 7.11
CA SER A 98 -15.30 -15.65 6.90
C SER A 98 -15.63 -15.30 5.45
N THR A 99 -14.62 -15.31 4.56
CA THR A 99 -14.75 -14.86 3.18
C THR A 99 -14.27 -15.95 2.22
N PRO A 100 -15.21 -16.67 1.56
CA PRO A 100 -14.84 -17.66 0.55
C PRO A 100 -14.04 -17.03 -0.59
N LEU A 101 -12.89 -17.63 -0.92
CA LEU A 101 -12.00 -17.20 -1.98
C LEU A 101 -12.09 -18.15 -3.17
N THR A 102 -12.27 -17.60 -4.37
CA THR A 102 -12.28 -18.36 -5.64
C THR A 102 -11.05 -17.97 -6.46
N PHE A 103 -10.27 -18.96 -6.90
CA PHE A 103 -9.03 -18.75 -7.65
C PHE A 103 -9.23 -19.02 -9.13
N VAL A 104 -8.93 -18.03 -9.96
CA VAL A 104 -9.00 -18.15 -11.43
C VAL A 104 -7.90 -17.29 -12.04
N ASN A 105 -7.08 -17.88 -12.91
CA ASN A 105 -6.09 -17.16 -13.73
C ASN A 105 -5.23 -16.14 -12.95
N ASP A 106 -4.51 -16.60 -11.92
CA ASP A 106 -3.66 -15.74 -11.06
C ASP A 106 -4.41 -14.59 -10.36
N THR A 107 -5.72 -14.74 -10.16
CA THR A 107 -6.54 -13.81 -9.40
C THR A 107 -7.36 -14.52 -8.34
N VAL A 108 -7.73 -13.75 -7.31
CA VAL A 108 -8.65 -14.16 -6.27
C VAL A 108 -9.92 -13.33 -6.41
N SER A 109 -11.04 -14.01 -6.57
CA SER A 109 -12.37 -13.42 -6.52
C SER A 109 -13.06 -13.75 -5.21
N PHE A 110 -13.75 -12.76 -4.64
CA PHE A 110 -14.55 -12.92 -3.43
C PHE A 110 -15.69 -11.91 -3.41
N THR A 111 -16.64 -12.09 -2.51
CA THR A 111 -17.76 -11.17 -2.34
C THR A 111 -17.70 -10.39 -1.04
N THR A 112 -18.12 -9.14 -1.06
CA THR A 112 -18.25 -8.30 0.14
C THR A 112 -19.54 -7.49 0.12
N THR A 113 -20.10 -7.20 1.28
CA THR A 113 -21.26 -6.30 1.43
C THR A 113 -20.87 -4.91 1.89
N VAL A 114 -19.58 -4.62 2.05
CA VAL A 114 -19.08 -3.32 2.51
C VAL A 114 -18.04 -2.76 1.55
N SER A 115 -18.03 -1.43 1.45
CA SER A 115 -16.93 -0.67 0.82
C SER A 115 -15.84 -0.41 1.86
N ALA A 116 -14.63 -0.82 1.54
CA ALA A 116 -13.50 -0.85 2.45
C ALA A 116 -12.19 -0.89 1.65
N ARG A 117 -11.06 -1.03 2.34
CA ARG A 117 -9.80 -1.48 1.75
C ARG A 117 -9.70 -3.00 1.83
N PHE A 118 -9.19 -3.61 0.78
CA PHE A 118 -8.94 -5.04 0.71
C PHE A 118 -7.52 -5.29 0.23
N TRP A 119 -6.86 -6.28 0.81
CA TRP A 119 -5.47 -6.57 0.53
C TRP A 119 -5.16 -8.05 0.70
N LEU A 120 -4.45 -8.64 -0.24
CA LEU A 120 -3.96 -10.01 -0.11
C LEU A 120 -2.51 -9.98 0.36
N MET A 121 -2.21 -10.74 1.40
CA MET A 121 -0.86 -10.95 1.89
C MET A 121 -0.59 -12.46 1.98
N ASP A 122 0.48 -12.91 1.33
CA ASP A 122 0.97 -14.28 1.40
C ASP A 122 2.17 -14.33 2.34
N CYS A 123 1.98 -14.94 3.51
CA CYS A 123 2.99 -15.05 4.55
C CYS A 123 2.79 -16.32 5.40
N ARG A 124 3.89 -16.93 5.83
CA ARG A 124 3.86 -18.11 6.72
C ARG A 124 3.47 -17.78 8.16
N ASN A 125 3.78 -16.58 8.64
CA ASN A 125 3.48 -16.15 10.01
C ASN A 125 2.11 -15.46 10.07
N ILE A 126 1.05 -16.26 9.99
CA ILE A 126 -0.35 -15.79 9.89
C ILE A 126 -0.74 -14.89 11.08
N GLY A 127 -0.31 -15.23 12.30
CA GLY A 127 -0.65 -14.46 13.50
C GLY A 127 -0.10 -13.04 13.52
N ALA A 128 0.97 -12.77 12.74
CA ALA A 128 1.57 -11.44 12.64
C ALA A 128 1.01 -10.61 11.48
N VAL A 129 0.16 -11.17 10.61
CA VAL A 129 -0.26 -10.55 9.34
C VAL A 129 -0.91 -9.17 9.53
N PRO A 130 -1.87 -8.97 10.45
CA PRO A 130 -2.43 -7.63 10.70
C PRO A 130 -1.37 -6.58 11.04
N LYS A 131 -0.41 -6.93 11.91
CA LYS A 131 0.67 -6.03 12.33
C LYS A 131 1.62 -5.71 11.17
N MET A 132 2.07 -6.73 10.45
CA MET A 132 2.94 -6.56 9.29
C MET A 132 2.27 -5.71 8.19
N ALA A 133 0.97 -5.90 7.98
CA ALA A 133 0.19 -5.09 7.05
C ALA A 133 0.12 -3.62 7.49
N THR A 134 -0.10 -3.35 8.78
CA THR A 134 -0.08 -1.97 9.30
C THR A 134 1.27 -1.30 9.04
N GLU A 135 2.37 -1.92 9.47
CA GLU A 135 3.72 -1.37 9.32
C GLU A 135 4.08 -1.11 7.84
N LEU A 136 3.80 -2.09 6.96
CA LEU A 136 4.08 -1.95 5.53
C LEU A 136 3.18 -0.91 4.85
N TYR A 137 1.90 -0.84 5.22
CA TYR A 137 0.98 0.11 4.64
C TYR A 137 1.34 1.53 5.02
N GLU A 138 1.63 1.80 6.30
CA GLU A 138 2.06 3.11 6.80
C GLU A 138 3.31 3.60 6.07
N GLU A 139 4.34 2.75 5.94
CA GLU A 139 5.55 3.12 5.19
C GLU A 139 5.26 3.37 3.70
N SER A 140 4.29 2.67 3.12
CA SER A 140 3.91 2.87 1.71
C SER A 140 3.13 4.16 1.43
N LEU A 141 2.66 4.86 2.47
CA LEU A 141 1.91 6.11 2.34
C LEU A 141 2.81 7.34 2.25
N PHE A 142 4.11 7.21 2.52
CA PHE A 142 5.04 8.32 2.35
C PHE A 142 5.03 8.79 0.90
N VAL A 143 4.59 10.04 0.71
CA VAL A 143 4.53 10.65 -0.62
C VAL A 143 5.95 10.92 -1.08
N PRO A 144 6.36 10.40 -2.26
CA PRO A 144 7.68 10.70 -2.79
C PRO A 144 7.74 12.18 -3.19
N TYR A 145 8.70 12.91 -2.62
CA TYR A 145 9.00 14.29 -3.01
C TYR A 145 10.27 14.31 -3.86
N ILE A 146 10.25 15.11 -4.93
CA ILE A 146 11.45 15.46 -5.67
C ILE A 146 12.13 16.58 -4.89
N THR A 147 13.37 16.38 -4.47
CA THR A 147 14.15 17.36 -3.71
C THR A 147 15.46 17.69 -4.41
N ASN A 148 15.98 18.88 -4.14
CA ASN A 148 17.30 19.33 -4.53
C ASN A 148 18.21 19.30 -3.29
N PHE A 149 19.40 18.73 -3.46
CA PHE A 149 20.48 18.86 -2.49
C PHE A 149 21.38 20.02 -2.90
N ILE A 150 21.48 21.04 -2.04
CA ILE A 150 22.38 22.18 -2.23
C ILE A 150 23.50 22.08 -1.21
N ILE A 151 24.73 22.06 -1.69
CA ILE A 151 25.92 21.91 -0.86
C ILE A 151 26.73 23.21 -0.94
N TYR A 152 26.81 23.89 0.20
CA TYR A 152 27.70 25.03 0.38
C TYR A 152 28.97 24.56 1.07
N SER A 153 30.10 25.17 0.69
CA SER A 153 31.38 24.92 1.33
C SER A 153 32.05 26.24 1.66
N LYS A 154 32.61 26.35 2.87
CA LYS A 154 33.46 27.47 3.29
C LYS A 154 34.77 26.89 3.79
N ARG A 155 35.86 27.15 3.07
CA ARG A 155 37.20 26.81 3.55
C ARG A 155 37.55 27.72 4.72
N MET A 156 37.99 27.13 5.82
CA MET A 156 38.37 27.83 7.04
C MET A 156 39.90 27.97 7.14
N ASP A 157 40.64 26.94 6.72
CA ASP A 157 42.11 26.95 6.63
C ASP A 157 42.61 25.97 5.54
N VAL A 158 43.92 25.77 5.41
CA VAL A 158 44.54 24.88 4.43
C VAL A 158 44.00 23.45 4.54
N LEU A 159 43.73 23.00 5.78
CA LEU A 159 43.28 21.64 6.11
C LEU A 159 41.83 21.56 6.60
N GLU A 160 41.12 22.68 6.73
CA GLU A 160 39.77 22.72 7.33
C GLU A 160 38.75 23.43 6.43
N ALA A 161 37.56 22.84 6.31
CA ALA A 161 36.41 23.44 5.64
C ALA A 161 35.10 23.04 6.32
N THR A 162 34.13 23.94 6.33
CA THR A 162 32.75 23.68 6.76
C THR A 162 31.89 23.40 5.54
N LEU A 163 31.14 22.30 5.56
CA LEU A 163 30.10 22.00 4.59
C LEU A 163 28.72 22.25 5.20
N ARG A 164 27.81 22.83 4.42
CA ARG A 164 26.38 22.92 4.75
C ARG A 164 25.59 22.27 3.64
N VAL A 165 24.80 21.26 3.99
CA VAL A 165 23.97 20.49 3.05
C VAL A 165 22.51 20.79 3.35
N LEU A 166 21.80 21.31 2.35
CA LEU A 166 20.37 21.60 2.42
C LEU A 166 19.63 20.63 1.49
N CYS A 167 18.47 20.12 1.94
CA CYS A 167 17.55 19.33 1.11
C CYS A 167 16.23 20.12 1.03
N MET A 168 15.86 20.56 -0.17
CA MET A 168 14.71 21.46 -0.37
C MET A 168 13.85 20.99 -1.55
N THR A 169 12.56 21.28 -1.51
CA THR A 169 11.60 20.92 -2.57
C THR A 169 11.32 22.06 -3.55
N ASP A 170 11.79 23.28 -3.28
CA ASP A 170 11.63 24.43 -4.16
C ASP A 170 12.85 24.68 -5.05
N GLY A 171 12.58 25.14 -6.29
CA GLY A 171 13.59 25.50 -7.29
C GLY A 171 13.88 27.00 -7.35
N LYS A 172 13.54 27.78 -6.31
CA LYS A 172 13.79 29.22 -6.33
C LYS A 172 15.22 29.51 -5.90
N GLU A 173 16.09 29.61 -6.90
CA GLU A 173 17.39 30.27 -6.82
C GLU A 173 17.22 31.68 -6.24
N GLY A 174 17.26 31.84 -4.91
CA GLY A 174 17.09 33.15 -4.28
C GLY A 174 16.59 33.17 -2.84
N MET A 175 16.08 32.07 -2.29
CA MET A 175 15.72 32.00 -0.85
C MET A 175 16.92 31.81 0.10
N HIS A 176 18.15 31.88 -0.42
CA HIS A 176 19.39 31.91 0.37
C HIS A 176 19.82 33.35 0.69
N THR A 177 18.90 34.20 1.14
CA THR A 177 19.21 35.57 1.58
C THR A 177 20.03 35.62 2.88
N LEU A 178 20.18 34.49 3.58
CA LEU A 178 21.08 34.35 4.72
C LEU A 178 22.57 34.18 4.34
N GLU A 179 22.89 33.96 3.06
CA GLU A 179 24.28 33.68 2.61
C GLU A 179 24.95 34.86 1.89
N ARG A 180 24.27 35.99 1.71
CA ARG A 180 24.88 37.21 1.13
C ARG A 180 25.72 38.04 2.11
N GLN A 181 25.87 37.63 3.38
CA GLN A 181 26.52 38.44 4.43
C GLN A 181 27.65 37.74 5.20
N GLY A 182 28.36 36.78 4.60
CA GLY A 182 29.45 36.04 5.26
C GLY A 182 30.81 36.15 4.59
#